data_AF-A0A9Q0N736-F1
#
_entry.id   AF-A0A9Q0N736-F1
#
_cell.length_a   1.000
_cell.length_b   1.000
_cell.length_c   1.000
_cell.angle_alpha   90.00
_cell.angle_beta   90.00
_cell.angle_gamma   90.00
#
_symmetry.space_group_name_H-M   'P 1'
#
loop_
_entity.id
_entity.type
_entity.pdbx_description
1 polymer ?
#
loop_
_entity_poly.entity_id
_entity_poly.type
_entity_poly.pdbx_seq_one_letter_code
_entity_poly.pdbx_strand_id
1 'polypeptide(L)'
;MVLERRKEEEYRDYTIVYENSSESSNSVKVVIEPLERGFGLTVGNAMRRILLSSLQGAAITSIKIPGVAHEFSAIPGVKEDLVDVVLNLKSVIVKMHSGDKRIIRLNVVGPCKVTAGMITTSQDVEVLTPDHMICTLAKGAHLEMELICETGKGYVPAISNDEVESTIGVIPIDALFSPVRKVTYKVENTRVGQVTDYDKLIMTVETNGSIPPEMAIALAARVLQDQLQLFITFEEQEEDKQDKLEELSFNPAMLKKVGELELSVRSQNCLQNANIIYIGDLVIKTEAEMLKTPNFGRKSLNEIKDILVGFGLKFGKNMRHKIKGRKLNRTSSHREAMFANMAIALVMNEQIKTTLPKAKELRPYIEKLVTKAKKSGLASRRGILSKIKNKVAVQKLVDILGKRYNERPGGYTRIIKAGFRYGDMAPVAYIEFVDRDLSSKGCMTQKSTDVNVESKN
;
A
#
# COMPACT_ATOMS: atom_id res chain seq x y z
N MET A 1 9.06 12.37 -18.70
CA MET A 1 10.34 12.81 -18.09
C MET A 1 10.54 12.32 -16.66
N VAL A 2 9.67 12.62 -15.68
CA VAL A 2 9.86 12.12 -14.29
C VAL A 2 9.58 10.60 -14.16
N LEU A 3 8.57 10.10 -14.88
CA LEU A 3 8.21 8.67 -14.88
C LEU A 3 9.22 7.77 -15.62
N GLU A 4 10.07 8.33 -16.48
CA GLU A 4 11.07 7.56 -17.24
C GLU A 4 12.37 7.34 -16.47
N ARG A 5 12.66 8.17 -15.45
CA ARG A 5 13.84 8.00 -14.57
C ARG A 5 13.72 6.85 -13.57
N ARG A 6 12.50 6.40 -13.28
CA ARG A 6 12.25 5.28 -12.33
C ARG A 6 12.90 3.95 -12.72
N LYS A 7 13.36 3.78 -13.97
CA LYS A 7 13.99 2.53 -14.42
C LYS A 7 15.50 2.47 -14.18
N GLU A 8 16.14 3.57 -13.78
CA GLU A 8 17.55 3.60 -13.35
C GLU A 8 17.70 3.65 -11.82
N GLU A 9 16.60 3.75 -11.06
CA GLU A 9 16.58 3.83 -9.59
C GLU A 9 16.51 2.46 -8.91
N GLU A 10 17.22 1.47 -9.45
CA GLU A 10 17.43 0.20 -8.76
C GLU A 10 18.49 0.45 -7.66
N TYR A 11 18.05 0.47 -6.39
CA TYR A 11 18.80 0.73 -5.15
C TYR A 11 19.19 2.19 -4.86
N ARG A 12 18.22 3.01 -4.46
CA ARG A 12 18.49 4.08 -3.49
C ARG A 12 17.94 3.65 -2.14
N ASP A 13 18.76 2.98 -1.34
CA ASP A 13 18.41 2.66 0.04
C ASP A 13 18.40 3.97 0.84
N TYR A 14 17.24 4.61 0.92
CA TYR A 14 17.03 5.74 1.82
C TYR A 14 17.31 5.27 3.24
N THR A 15 18.36 5.80 3.84
CA THR A 15 18.72 5.44 5.20
C THR A 15 18.14 6.50 6.12
N ILE A 16 17.21 6.09 6.98
CA ILE A 16 16.76 6.90 8.11
C ILE A 16 17.50 6.40 9.33
N VAL A 17 18.42 7.22 9.83
CA VAL A 17 19.16 6.90 11.06
C VAL A 17 18.58 7.73 12.20
N TYR A 18 18.12 7.04 13.25
CA TYR A 18 17.73 7.65 14.50
C TYR A 18 18.94 7.62 15.45
N GLU A 19 19.56 8.77 15.64
CA GLU A 19 20.58 8.99 16.66
C GLU A 19 19.86 9.45 17.93
N ASN A 20 19.64 8.52 18.85
CA ASN A 20 19.16 8.86 20.18
C ASN A 20 20.27 9.58 20.95
N SER A 21 19.99 10.79 21.44
CA SER A 21 20.94 11.48 22.30
C SER A 21 21.03 10.71 23.62
N SER A 22 22.24 10.35 24.04
CA SER A 22 22.48 9.59 25.27
C SER A 22 22.07 10.32 26.56
N GLU A 23 21.71 11.61 26.46
CA GLU A 23 21.45 12.50 27.60
C GLU A 23 19.96 12.71 27.92
N SER A 24 19.03 12.41 27.00
CA SER A 24 17.59 12.58 27.28
C SER A 24 16.70 11.64 26.45
N SER A 25 15.83 10.88 27.12
CA SER A 25 14.86 9.96 26.47
C SER A 25 13.85 10.66 25.57
N ASN A 26 13.72 11.98 25.70
CA ASN A 26 12.67 12.77 25.06
C ASN A 26 13.18 13.59 23.86
N SER A 27 14.44 13.40 23.44
CA SER A 27 14.97 14.04 22.25
C SER A 27 15.65 13.05 21.29
N VAL A 28 15.37 13.20 20.01
CA VAL A 28 15.95 12.38 18.95
C VAL A 28 16.52 13.25 17.85
N LYS A 29 17.65 12.83 17.29
CA LYS A 29 18.22 13.38 16.07
C LYS A 29 18.01 12.40 14.94
N VAL A 30 17.29 12.80 13.91
CA VAL A 30 17.01 12.00 12.72
C VAL A 30 17.85 12.53 11.57
N VAL A 31 18.53 11.61 10.90
CA VAL A 31 19.32 11.89 9.70
C VAL A 31 18.66 11.17 8.53
N ILE A 32 18.31 11.92 7.49
CA ILE A 32 17.68 11.43 6.27
C ILE A 32 18.58 11.77 5.09
N GLU A 33 19.15 10.74 4.46
CA GLU A 33 19.93 10.84 3.23
C GLU A 33 19.80 9.56 2.38
N PRO A 34 19.89 9.65 1.04
CA PRO A 34 20.01 10.87 0.23
C PRO A 34 18.65 11.45 -0.21
N LEU A 35 18.46 12.76 -0.12
CA LEU A 35 17.30 13.47 -0.67
C LEU A 35 17.67 14.19 -1.98
N GLU A 36 16.73 14.25 -2.92
CA GLU A 36 16.87 15.07 -4.14
C GLU A 36 17.17 16.53 -3.78
N ARG A 37 17.94 17.22 -4.62
CA ARG A 37 18.36 18.61 -4.37
C ARG A 37 17.16 19.53 -4.12
N GLY A 38 17.19 20.26 -3.01
CA GLY A 38 16.14 21.18 -2.58
C GLY A 38 15.01 20.52 -1.79
N PHE A 39 14.89 19.18 -1.79
CA PHE A 39 13.90 18.49 -0.98
C PHE A 39 14.25 18.50 0.51
N GLY A 40 15.52 18.65 0.89
CA GLY A 40 15.90 18.77 2.31
C GLY A 40 15.21 19.96 2.98
N LEU A 41 15.17 21.12 2.31
CA LEU A 41 14.48 22.32 2.79
C LEU A 41 12.96 22.15 2.78
N THR A 42 12.39 21.64 1.69
CA THR A 42 10.93 21.45 1.55
C THR A 42 10.39 20.48 2.60
N VAL A 43 11.00 19.29 2.72
CA VAL A 43 10.60 18.27 3.68
C VAL A 43 10.88 18.74 5.11
N GLY A 44 12.06 19.30 5.37
CA GLY A 44 12.44 19.79 6.69
C GLY A 44 11.48 20.86 7.23
N ASN A 45 11.12 21.84 6.39
CA ASN A 45 10.19 22.89 6.77
C ASN A 45 8.75 22.38 6.92
N ALA A 46 8.27 21.51 6.02
CA ALA A 46 6.94 20.92 6.11
C ALA A 46 6.77 20.09 7.39
N MET A 47 7.72 19.19 7.67
CA MET A 47 7.72 18.37 8.87
C MET A 47 7.79 19.22 10.14
N ARG A 48 8.66 20.25 10.18
CA ARG A 48 8.75 21.17 11.32
C ARG A 48 7.41 21.84 11.63
N ARG A 49 6.69 22.31 10.61
CA ARG A 49 5.37 22.94 10.82
C ARG A 49 4.37 21.96 11.40
N ILE A 50 4.26 20.77 10.81
CA ILE A 50 3.28 19.75 11.23
C ILE A 50 3.55 19.25 12.65
N LEU A 51 4.83 19.00 12.98
CA LEU A 51 5.25 18.58 14.32
C LEU A 51 4.82 19.58 15.40
N LEU A 52 4.90 20.89 15.12
CA LEU A 52 4.55 21.93 16.08
C LEU A 52 3.04 22.23 16.13
N SER A 53 2.31 22.09 15.02
CA SER A 53 0.92 22.54 14.91
C SER A 53 -0.15 21.44 15.02
N SER A 54 0.11 20.26 14.47
CA SER A 54 -0.97 19.34 14.03
C SER A 54 -1.03 18.03 14.79
N LEU A 55 -0.05 17.74 15.65
CA LEU A 55 -0.07 16.57 16.50
C LEU A 55 -1.13 16.73 17.60
N GLN A 56 -1.81 15.63 17.88
CA GLN A 56 -2.80 15.56 18.95
C GLN A 56 -2.09 15.35 20.29
N GLY A 57 -2.53 16.11 21.30
CA GLY A 57 -2.11 15.92 22.68
C GLY A 57 -3.23 16.26 23.63
N ALA A 58 -2.92 16.28 24.92
CA ALA A 58 -3.87 16.55 25.99
C ALA A 58 -3.38 17.71 26.85
N ALA A 59 -4.31 18.52 27.33
CA ALA A 59 -4.04 19.65 28.21
C ALA A 59 -5.22 19.90 29.15
N ILE A 60 -4.95 20.60 30.24
CA ILE A 60 -5.98 21.13 31.14
C ILE A 60 -6.59 22.36 30.46
N THR A 61 -7.90 22.36 30.24
CA THR A 61 -8.62 23.45 29.56
C THR A 61 -9.33 24.37 30.52
N SER A 62 -9.74 23.86 31.68
CA SER A 62 -10.52 24.62 32.65
C SER A 62 -10.27 24.14 34.06
N ILE A 63 -10.39 25.06 35.02
CA ILE A 63 -10.28 24.78 36.45
C ILE A 63 -11.54 25.24 37.16
N LYS A 64 -11.96 24.51 38.19
CA LYS A 64 -13.08 24.89 39.04
C LYS A 64 -12.66 24.74 40.49
N ILE A 65 -12.71 25.85 41.22
CA ILE A 65 -12.31 25.90 42.63
C ILE A 65 -13.51 26.40 43.43
N PRO A 66 -14.00 25.63 44.41
CA PRO A 66 -15.09 26.07 45.27
C PRO A 66 -14.75 27.38 45.98
N GLY A 67 -15.64 28.37 45.90
CA GLY A 67 -15.47 29.68 46.56
C GLY A 67 -14.64 30.70 45.77
N VAL A 68 -14.14 30.35 44.58
CA VAL A 68 -13.43 31.27 43.68
C VAL A 68 -14.31 31.56 42.47
N ALA A 69 -14.62 32.83 42.22
CA ALA A 69 -15.48 33.24 41.11
C ALA A 69 -14.70 33.55 39.82
N HIS A 70 -13.51 34.12 39.94
CA HIS A 70 -12.69 34.57 38.81
C HIS A 70 -11.19 34.36 39.05
N GLU A 71 -10.39 34.47 37.99
CA GLU A 71 -8.94 34.24 37.96
C GLU A 71 -8.08 35.20 38.83
N PHE A 72 -8.61 36.37 39.17
CA PHE A 72 -7.91 37.35 40.04
C PHE A 72 -8.18 37.18 41.54
N SER A 73 -8.85 36.10 41.95
CA SER A 73 -9.18 35.88 43.37
C SER A 73 -7.98 35.27 44.10
N ALA A 74 -7.78 35.63 45.36
CA ALA A 74 -6.88 34.88 46.24
C ALA A 74 -7.57 33.63 46.79
N ILE A 75 -6.87 32.49 46.84
CA ILE A 75 -7.37 31.28 47.50
C ILE A 75 -6.96 31.32 48.98
N PRO A 76 -7.92 31.28 49.92
CA PRO A 76 -7.60 31.28 51.35
C PRO A 76 -6.66 30.12 51.74
N GLY A 77 -5.51 30.45 52.33
CA GLY A 77 -4.57 29.45 52.84
C GLY A 77 -3.58 28.87 51.81
N VAL A 78 -3.63 29.35 50.55
CA VAL A 78 -2.57 29.13 49.55
C VAL A 78 -1.60 30.31 49.59
N LYS A 79 -0.30 30.05 49.43
CA LYS A 79 0.74 31.08 49.49
C LYS A 79 0.85 31.88 48.18
N GLU A 80 0.68 31.21 47.05
CA GLU A 80 0.75 31.76 45.69
C GLU A 80 -0.61 32.30 45.22
N ASP A 81 -0.58 33.24 44.26
CA ASP A 81 -1.81 33.79 43.66
C ASP A 81 -2.42 32.79 42.66
N LEU A 82 -3.73 32.90 42.42
CA LEU A 82 -4.45 32.01 41.49
C LEU A 82 -3.88 32.06 40.07
N VAL A 83 -3.36 33.20 39.61
CA VAL A 83 -2.69 33.34 38.32
C VAL A 83 -1.43 32.48 38.25
N ASP A 84 -0.63 32.43 39.33
CA ASP A 84 0.56 31.58 39.40
C ASP A 84 0.17 30.10 39.42
N VAL A 85 -0.90 29.75 40.15
CA VAL A 85 -1.46 28.39 40.16
C VAL A 85 -1.89 27.97 38.75
N VAL A 86 -2.59 28.85 38.02
CA VAL A 86 -2.98 28.60 36.62
C VAL A 86 -1.76 28.41 35.72
N LEU A 87 -0.71 29.21 35.88
CA LEU A 87 0.52 29.09 35.10
C LEU A 87 1.28 27.78 35.37
N ASN A 88 1.32 27.36 36.64
CA ASN A 88 1.91 26.07 37.03
C ASN A 88 1.07 24.90 36.50
N LEU A 89 -0.27 24.99 36.58
CA LEU A 89 -1.16 23.97 36.00
C LEU A 89 -0.99 23.84 34.48
N LYS A 90 -0.78 24.94 33.75
CA LYS A 90 -0.45 24.91 32.31
C LYS A 90 0.87 24.17 32.01
N SER A 91 1.79 24.12 32.96
CA SER A 91 3.08 23.44 32.81
C SER A 91 3.00 21.94 33.12
N VAL A 92 1.89 21.46 33.70
CA VAL A 92 1.64 20.04 33.97
C VAL A 92 1.34 19.31 32.67
N ILE A 93 2.09 18.24 32.40
CA ILE A 93 1.91 17.43 31.19
C ILE A 93 0.99 16.26 31.53
N VAL A 94 -0.15 16.20 30.84
CA VAL A 94 -1.13 15.12 30.94
C VAL A 94 -1.14 14.29 29.66
N LYS A 95 -1.43 13.01 29.81
CA LYS A 95 -1.65 12.08 28.72
C LYS A 95 -3.02 11.45 28.91
N MET A 96 -3.83 11.49 27.85
CA MET A 96 -5.17 10.92 27.86
C MET A 96 -5.25 9.76 26.88
N HIS A 97 -5.91 8.69 27.30
CA HIS A 97 -6.19 7.52 26.44
C HIS A 97 -7.57 7.62 25.77
N SER A 98 -8.51 8.37 26.37
CA SER A 98 -9.83 8.63 25.82
C SER A 98 -9.87 9.95 25.05
N GLY A 99 -10.71 10.03 24.02
CA GLY A 99 -10.96 11.27 23.27
C GLY A 99 -11.91 12.26 23.97
N ASP A 100 -12.67 11.79 24.96
CA ASP A 100 -13.69 12.59 25.63
C ASP A 100 -13.12 13.47 26.76
N LYS A 101 -13.85 14.54 27.11
CA LYS A 101 -13.54 15.41 28.25
C LYS A 101 -13.53 14.59 29.55
N ARG A 102 -12.50 14.75 30.37
CA ARG A 102 -12.35 14.08 31.67
C ARG A 102 -12.09 15.08 32.77
N ILE A 103 -12.73 14.85 33.92
CA ILE A 103 -12.55 15.66 35.12
C ILE A 103 -11.64 14.90 36.07
N ILE A 104 -10.52 15.51 36.46
CA ILE A 104 -9.62 15.02 37.50
C ILE A 104 -9.71 15.95 38.72
N ARG A 105 -9.45 15.41 39.91
CA ARG A 105 -9.66 16.15 41.18
C ARG A 105 -8.40 16.20 41.99
N LEU A 106 -8.13 17.35 42.60
CA LEU A 106 -7.07 17.50 43.59
C LEU A 106 -7.73 17.89 44.92
N ASN A 107 -7.47 17.11 45.96
CA ASN A 107 -7.91 17.37 47.32
C ASN A 107 -6.73 17.19 48.27
N VAL A 108 -6.29 18.28 48.89
CA VAL A 108 -5.11 18.29 49.75
C VAL A 108 -5.34 19.15 51.00
N VAL A 109 -4.88 18.66 52.14
CA VAL A 109 -4.91 19.36 53.44
C VAL A 109 -3.48 19.72 53.86
N GLY A 110 -3.24 20.99 54.16
CA GLY A 110 -1.93 21.52 54.54
C GLY A 110 -1.54 21.28 56.00
N PRO A 111 -0.28 21.58 56.39
CA PRO A 111 0.73 22.30 55.60
C PRO A 111 1.57 21.37 54.72
N CYS A 112 1.55 21.59 53.40
CA CYS A 112 2.37 20.82 52.46
C CYS A 112 2.60 21.57 51.14
N LYS A 113 3.60 21.12 50.38
CA LYS A 113 3.81 21.53 48.99
C LYS A 113 2.94 20.67 48.09
N VAL A 114 2.04 21.28 47.34
CA VAL A 114 1.15 20.61 46.40
C VAL A 114 1.92 20.34 45.12
N THR A 115 2.00 19.06 44.73
CA THR A 115 2.63 18.62 43.49
C THR A 115 1.60 17.98 42.57
N ALA A 116 1.88 17.91 41.27
CA ALA A 116 0.97 17.30 40.30
C ALA A 116 0.75 15.81 40.54
N GLY A 117 1.67 15.11 41.22
CA GLY A 117 1.50 13.73 41.65
C GLY A 117 0.42 13.53 42.73
N MET A 118 -0.05 14.60 43.38
CA MET A 118 -1.15 14.54 44.36
C MET A 118 -2.53 14.61 43.69
N ILE A 119 -2.60 14.78 42.36
CA ILE A 119 -3.87 14.83 41.63
C ILE A 119 -4.46 13.41 41.58
N THR A 120 -5.72 13.28 42.00
CA THR A 120 -6.50 12.04 41.85
C THR A 120 -6.89 11.88 40.39
N THR A 121 -6.20 11.00 39.68
CA THR A 121 -6.49 10.66 38.28
C THR A 121 -7.41 9.45 38.15
N SER A 122 -8.07 9.33 37.00
CA SER A 122 -8.79 8.12 36.57
C SER A 122 -7.88 7.26 35.69
N GLN A 123 -8.32 6.03 35.36
CA GLN A 123 -7.55 5.13 34.46
C GLN A 123 -7.30 5.71 33.06
N ASP A 124 -8.08 6.71 32.65
CA ASP A 124 -7.99 7.32 31.32
C ASP A 124 -6.97 8.47 31.24
N VAL A 125 -6.50 8.98 32.38
CA VAL A 125 -5.63 10.17 32.47
C VAL A 125 -4.37 9.84 33.27
N GLU A 126 -3.21 10.08 32.67
CA GLU A 126 -1.90 9.90 33.28
C GLU A 126 -1.18 11.25 33.38
N VAL A 127 -0.63 11.57 34.56
CA VAL A 127 0.19 12.77 34.78
C VAL A 127 1.65 12.37 34.63
N LEU A 128 2.33 12.94 33.62
CA LEU A 128 3.72 12.58 33.30
C LEU A 128 4.76 13.36 34.10
N THR A 129 4.35 14.45 34.75
CA THR A 129 5.21 15.31 35.57
C THR A 129 4.78 15.32 37.03
N PRO A 130 4.91 14.21 37.77
CA PRO A 130 4.40 14.11 39.15
C PRO A 130 5.11 15.08 40.11
N ASP A 131 6.39 15.38 39.87
CA ASP A 131 7.20 16.24 40.75
C ASP A 131 6.95 17.74 40.55
N HIS A 132 6.14 18.13 39.56
CA HIS A 132 5.88 19.54 39.27
C HIS A 132 5.10 20.19 40.41
N MET A 133 5.63 21.27 40.97
CA MET A 133 4.99 22.04 42.03
C MET A 133 3.86 22.90 41.47
N ILE A 134 2.68 22.79 42.07
CA ILE A 134 1.52 23.62 41.71
C ILE A 134 1.44 24.83 42.63
N CYS A 135 1.43 24.60 43.95
CA CYS A 135 1.34 25.65 44.98
C CYS A 135 1.79 25.14 46.36
N THR A 136 1.75 26.01 47.36
CA THR A 136 2.11 25.74 48.76
C THR A 136 0.92 26.05 49.67
N LEU A 137 0.53 25.08 50.50
CA LEU A 137 -0.57 25.21 51.46
C LEU A 137 -0.07 25.54 52.87
N ALA A 138 -0.74 26.49 53.52
CA ALA A 138 -0.52 26.84 54.91
C ALA A 138 -1.13 25.80 55.88
N LYS A 139 -0.79 25.91 57.17
CA LYS A 139 -1.26 24.97 58.20
C LYS A 139 -2.77 25.08 58.38
N GLY A 140 -3.49 23.97 58.19
CA GLY A 140 -4.95 23.92 58.33
C GLY A 140 -5.74 24.42 57.12
N ALA A 141 -5.08 24.74 56.00
CA ALA A 141 -5.73 25.09 54.74
C ALA A 141 -6.18 23.82 53.98
N HIS A 142 -7.35 23.86 53.36
CA HIS A 142 -7.90 22.79 52.52
C HIS A 142 -8.06 23.34 51.09
N LEU A 143 -7.47 22.64 50.12
CA LEU A 143 -7.58 22.98 48.70
C LEU A 143 -8.28 21.86 47.96
N GLU A 144 -9.43 22.20 47.39
CA GLU A 144 -10.17 21.34 46.47
C GLU A 144 -10.26 22.03 45.12
N MET A 145 -9.90 21.30 44.07
CA MET A 145 -10.08 21.78 42.70
C MET A 145 -10.48 20.64 41.77
N GLU A 146 -11.37 20.95 40.83
CA GLU A 146 -11.70 20.10 39.69
C GLU A 146 -10.97 20.66 38.46
N LEU A 147 -10.23 19.81 37.76
CA LEU A 147 -9.49 20.16 36.55
C LEU A 147 -10.13 19.41 35.39
N ILE A 148 -10.49 20.13 34.33
CA ILE A 148 -11.04 19.56 33.10
C ILE A 148 -9.89 19.36 32.13
N CYS A 149 -9.69 18.12 31.71
CA CYS A 149 -8.70 17.72 30.72
C CYS A 149 -9.41 17.35 29.42
N GLU A 150 -8.87 17.85 28.31
CA GLU A 150 -9.37 17.56 26.97
C GLU A 150 -8.23 17.16 26.04
N THR A 151 -8.60 16.51 24.93
CA THR A 151 -7.65 16.25 23.83
C THR A 151 -7.88 17.25 22.71
N GLY A 152 -6.80 17.74 22.12
CA GLY A 152 -6.85 18.80 21.12
C GLY A 152 -5.61 18.85 20.26
N LYS A 153 -5.49 19.91 19.46
CA LYS A 153 -4.34 20.17 18.58
C LYS A 153 -3.89 21.62 18.71
N GLY A 154 -2.58 21.83 18.66
CA GLY A 154 -2.00 23.17 18.68
C GLY A 154 -2.27 23.93 19.99
N TYR A 155 -2.61 25.21 19.86
CA TYR A 155 -2.88 26.12 20.96
C TYR A 155 -4.30 26.66 20.84
N VAL A 156 -5.06 26.60 21.94
CA VAL A 156 -6.42 27.16 22.03
C VAL A 156 -6.44 28.18 23.16
N PRO A 157 -6.74 29.46 22.88
CA PRO A 157 -6.84 30.48 23.92
C PRO A 157 -8.11 30.28 24.75
N ALA A 158 -8.07 30.72 26.00
CA ALA A 158 -9.18 30.60 26.96
C ALA A 158 -10.49 31.21 26.44
N ILE A 159 -10.40 32.32 25.70
CA ILE A 159 -11.55 33.06 25.12
C ILE A 159 -12.33 32.21 24.11
N SER A 160 -11.69 31.24 23.45
CA SER A 160 -12.36 30.39 22.47
C SER A 160 -13.15 29.23 23.10
N ASN A 161 -13.18 29.14 24.43
CA ASN A 161 -13.82 28.06 25.19
C ASN A 161 -15.23 28.45 25.66
N ASP A 162 -16.10 28.82 24.71
CA ASP A 162 -17.44 29.40 24.97
C ASP A 162 -18.36 28.48 25.80
N GLU A 163 -18.22 27.15 25.67
CA GLU A 163 -19.06 26.19 26.40
C GLU A 163 -18.84 26.27 27.92
N VAL A 164 -17.63 26.63 28.34
CA VAL A 164 -17.17 26.57 29.74
C VAL A 164 -17.47 27.87 30.49
N GLU A 165 -17.41 29.01 29.81
CA GLU A 165 -17.68 30.33 30.40
C GLU A 165 -19.12 30.46 30.92
N SER A 166 -20.03 29.63 30.41
CA SER A 166 -21.44 29.60 30.82
C SER A 166 -21.69 29.12 32.25
N THR A 167 -20.72 28.48 32.90
CA THR A 167 -20.87 27.94 34.27
C THR A 167 -20.14 28.81 35.29
N ILE A 168 -20.90 29.41 36.22
CA ILE A 168 -20.35 30.22 37.31
C ILE A 168 -19.34 29.41 38.13
N GLY A 169 -18.12 29.97 38.30
CA GLY A 169 -17.03 29.37 39.08
C GLY A 169 -16.11 28.42 38.30
N VAL A 170 -16.29 28.30 36.98
CA VAL A 170 -15.33 27.63 36.10
C VAL A 170 -14.46 28.68 35.41
N ILE A 171 -13.15 28.55 35.56
CA ILE A 171 -12.15 29.46 35.00
C ILE A 171 -11.52 28.75 33.80
N PRO A 172 -11.75 29.22 32.56
CA PRO A 172 -11.08 28.69 31.38
C PRO A 172 -9.60 29.09 31.40
N ILE A 173 -8.73 28.20 30.96
CA ILE A 173 -7.29 28.45 30.85
C ILE A 173 -6.83 28.15 29.43
N ASP A 174 -5.79 28.86 28.96
CA ASP A 174 -5.22 28.56 27.64
C ASP A 174 -4.64 27.15 27.61
N ALA A 175 -5.01 26.39 26.59
CA ALA A 175 -4.64 24.99 26.45
C ALA A 175 -3.58 24.82 25.35
N LEU A 176 -2.41 24.30 25.75
CA LEU A 176 -1.35 23.91 24.84
C LEU A 176 -1.37 22.38 24.65
N PHE A 177 -1.98 21.92 23.57
CA PHE A 177 -2.09 20.49 23.26
C PHE A 177 -0.87 19.93 22.52
N SER A 178 0.15 20.76 22.23
CA SER A 178 1.29 20.32 21.42
C SER A 178 2.25 19.43 22.24
N PRO A 179 2.48 18.17 21.83
CA PRO A 179 3.41 17.27 22.53
C PRO A 179 4.90 17.55 22.20
N VAL A 180 5.17 18.38 21.17
CA VAL A 180 6.52 18.73 20.70
C VAL A 180 6.89 20.12 21.20
N ARG A 181 8.01 20.23 21.92
CA ARG A 181 8.51 21.51 22.46
C ARG A 181 9.36 22.26 21.46
N LYS A 182 10.27 21.54 20.79
CA LYS A 182 11.26 22.16 19.92
C LYS A 182 11.58 21.25 18.74
N VAL A 183 11.67 21.88 17.57
CA VAL A 183 12.12 21.23 16.33
C VAL A 183 13.14 22.13 15.66
N THR A 184 14.33 21.59 15.41
CA THR A 184 15.41 22.25 14.66
C THR A 184 15.79 21.36 13.49
N TYR A 185 16.09 21.93 12.33
CA TYR A 185 16.62 21.16 11.21
C TYR A 185 17.78 21.90 10.54
N LYS A 186 18.69 21.12 9.96
CA LYS A 186 19.82 21.57 9.16
C LYS A 186 19.86 20.75 7.88
N VAL A 187 20.16 21.40 6.76
CA VAL A 187 20.35 20.74 5.46
C VAL A 187 21.82 20.87 5.09
N GLU A 188 22.44 19.76 4.72
CA GLU A 188 23.83 19.67 4.27
C GLU A 188 23.88 18.95 2.91
N ASN A 189 24.95 19.12 2.13
CA ASN A 189 25.11 18.37 0.89
C ASN A 189 25.74 17.00 1.18
N THR A 190 25.24 15.95 0.54
CA THR A 190 25.78 14.59 0.64
C THR A 190 26.16 14.03 -0.73
N ARG A 191 27.21 13.21 -0.77
CA ARG A 191 27.73 12.60 -1.99
C ARG A 191 27.28 11.15 -2.06
N VAL A 192 26.62 10.79 -3.17
CA VAL A 192 26.22 9.41 -3.47
C VAL A 192 26.91 8.98 -4.75
N GLY A 193 27.91 8.11 -4.63
CA GLY A 193 28.73 7.66 -5.76
C GLY A 193 29.48 8.82 -6.44
N GLN A 194 29.11 9.12 -7.69
CA GLN A 194 29.71 10.19 -8.48
C GLN A 194 28.98 11.53 -8.36
N VAL A 195 27.74 11.55 -7.85
CA VAL A 195 26.89 12.75 -7.73
C VAL A 195 27.06 13.36 -6.34
N THR A 196 27.29 14.68 -6.27
CA THR A 196 27.65 15.40 -5.03
C THR A 196 26.60 16.40 -4.54
N ASP A 197 25.47 16.55 -5.24
CA ASP A 197 24.48 17.60 -5.00
C ASP A 197 23.17 17.10 -4.38
N TYR A 198 23.18 15.92 -3.75
CA TYR A 198 22.05 15.45 -2.95
C TYR A 198 21.99 16.19 -1.60
N ASP A 199 20.79 16.32 -1.06
CA ASP A 199 20.55 16.90 0.26
C ASP A 199 20.60 15.82 1.35
N LYS A 200 21.16 16.17 2.51
CA LYS A 200 21.11 15.45 3.78
C LYS A 200 20.33 16.31 4.77
N LEU A 201 19.21 15.80 5.25
CA LEU A 201 18.38 16.47 6.25
C LEU A 201 18.70 15.92 7.64
N ILE A 202 19.16 16.80 8.53
CA ILE A 202 19.39 16.50 9.94
C ILE A 202 18.31 17.24 10.74
N MET A 203 17.47 16.51 11.46
CA MET A 203 16.37 17.07 12.25
C MET A 203 16.48 16.65 13.71
N THR A 204 16.42 17.60 14.62
CA THR A 204 16.39 17.35 16.07
C THR A 204 15.00 17.70 16.60
N VAL A 205 14.33 16.72 17.21
CA VAL A 205 12.97 16.83 17.75
C VAL A 205 13.01 16.56 19.25
N GLU A 206 12.41 17.46 20.03
CA GLU A 206 12.29 17.36 21.49
C GLU A 206 10.81 17.33 21.88
N THR A 207 10.39 16.25 22.55
CA THR A 207 9.01 16.08 23.03
C THR A 207 8.91 16.30 24.53
N ASN A 208 7.69 16.49 25.01
CA ASN A 208 7.38 16.63 26.43
C ASN A 208 7.20 15.27 27.15
N GLY A 209 7.47 14.14 26.49
CA GLY A 209 7.30 12.79 27.03
C GLY A 209 5.91 12.17 26.81
N SER A 210 4.90 12.93 26.36
CA SER A 210 3.56 12.41 26.05
C SER A 210 3.57 11.41 24.89
N ILE A 211 4.40 11.70 23.89
CA ILE A 211 4.62 10.85 22.72
C ILE A 211 6.13 10.67 22.54
N PRO A 212 6.61 9.43 22.26
CA PRO A 212 8.02 9.21 21.95
C PRO A 212 8.38 9.95 20.65
N PRO A 213 9.57 10.55 20.56
CA PRO A 213 9.91 11.45 19.47
C PRO A 213 9.92 10.76 18.09
N GLU A 214 10.29 9.49 18.02
CA GLU A 214 10.20 8.68 16.79
C GLU A 214 8.76 8.55 16.27
N MET A 215 7.82 8.29 17.18
CA MET A 215 6.39 8.19 16.86
C MET A 215 5.82 9.55 16.45
N ALA A 216 6.24 10.65 17.08
CA ALA A 216 5.82 12.00 16.70
C ALA A 216 6.20 12.31 15.24
N ILE A 217 7.40 11.92 14.81
CA ILE A 217 7.86 12.07 13.42
C ILE A 217 7.02 11.21 12.47
N ALA A 218 6.74 9.96 12.83
CA ALA A 218 5.91 9.08 12.02
C ALA A 218 4.47 9.61 11.86
N LEU A 219 3.86 10.13 12.95
CA LEU A 219 2.54 10.75 12.92
C LEU A 219 2.54 12.01 12.06
N ALA A 220 3.57 12.86 12.17
CA ALA A 220 3.69 14.05 11.33
C ALA A 220 3.84 13.69 9.84
N ALA A 221 4.61 12.65 9.52
CA ALA A 221 4.74 12.17 8.14
C ALA A 221 3.41 11.65 7.59
N ARG A 222 2.63 10.92 8.40
CA ARG A 222 1.28 10.48 8.02
C ARG A 222 0.35 11.66 7.75
N VAL A 223 0.33 12.65 8.64
CA VAL A 223 -0.46 13.88 8.42
C VAL A 223 -0.05 14.58 7.12
N LEU A 224 1.25 14.68 6.84
CA LEU A 224 1.73 15.26 5.58
C LEU A 224 1.24 14.47 4.35
N GLN A 225 1.29 13.14 4.41
CA GLN A 225 0.81 12.26 3.35
C GLN A 225 -0.68 12.44 3.10
N ASP A 226 -1.50 12.48 4.16
CA ASP A 226 -2.95 12.68 4.07
C ASP A 226 -3.28 14.02 3.40
N GLN A 227 -2.52 15.08 3.72
CA GLN A 227 -2.70 16.40 3.07
C GLN A 227 -2.27 16.38 1.61
N LEU A 228 -1.21 15.64 1.27
CA LEU A 228 -0.73 15.53 -0.11
C LEU A 228 -1.66 14.67 -0.98
N GLN A 229 -2.39 13.71 -0.38
CA GLN A 229 -3.34 12.85 -1.08
C GLN A 229 -4.39 13.64 -1.88
N LEU A 230 -4.81 14.80 -1.37
CA LEU A 230 -5.76 15.68 -2.05
C LEU A 230 -5.25 16.22 -3.40
N PHE A 231 -3.92 16.31 -3.56
CA PHE A 231 -3.28 16.77 -4.79
C PHE A 231 -2.97 15.63 -5.77
N ILE A 232 -3.09 14.37 -5.34
CA ILE A 232 -2.88 13.19 -6.17
C ILE A 232 -4.17 12.97 -6.99
N THR A 233 -4.26 13.64 -8.15
CA THR A 233 -5.45 13.62 -9.02
C THR A 233 -5.54 12.38 -9.92
N PHE A 234 -4.44 11.65 -10.06
CA PHE A 234 -4.42 10.38 -10.76
C PHE A 234 -4.66 9.27 -9.74
N GLU A 235 -5.58 8.35 -10.04
CA GLU A 235 -5.56 7.05 -9.40
C GLU A 235 -4.15 6.50 -9.60
N GLU A 236 -3.35 6.42 -8.53
CA GLU A 236 -2.31 5.41 -8.51
C GLU A 236 -3.05 4.13 -8.83
N GLN A 237 -2.87 3.62 -10.05
CA GLN A 237 -2.97 2.18 -10.22
C GLN A 237 -2.00 1.69 -9.19
N GLU A 238 -2.52 1.18 -8.06
CA GLU A 238 -1.72 0.40 -7.14
C GLU A 238 -0.97 -0.55 -8.07
N GLU A 239 0.33 -0.31 -8.27
CA GLU A 239 1.18 -1.35 -8.79
C GLU A 239 1.01 -2.40 -7.72
N ASP A 240 0.14 -3.37 -8.00
CA ASP A 240 -0.22 -4.44 -7.11
C ASP A 240 1.09 -4.97 -6.53
N LYS A 241 1.46 -4.48 -5.33
CA LYS A 241 2.31 -5.20 -4.37
C LYS A 241 1.47 -6.35 -3.82
N GLN A 242 0.76 -7.03 -4.71
CA GLN A 242 0.25 -8.35 -4.53
C GLN A 242 1.32 -9.29 -5.08
N ASP A 243 2.40 -9.41 -4.31
CA ASP A 243 2.79 -10.75 -3.87
C ASP A 243 1.72 -11.27 -2.88
N LYS A 244 0.44 -11.20 -3.26
CA LYS A 244 -0.54 -12.15 -2.75
C LYS A 244 -0.03 -13.44 -3.35
N LEU A 245 0.55 -14.28 -2.51
CA LEU A 245 0.56 -15.73 -2.71
C LEU A 245 -0.74 -16.06 -3.43
N GLU A 246 -0.66 -16.34 -4.75
CA GLU A 246 -1.81 -16.81 -5.51
C GLU A 246 -2.42 -17.88 -4.62
N GLU A 247 -3.67 -17.70 -4.17
CA GLU A 247 -4.41 -18.74 -3.46
C GLU A 247 -4.14 -20.02 -4.24
N LEU A 248 -3.40 -20.95 -3.62
CA LEU A 248 -2.88 -22.12 -4.33
C LEU A 248 -4.07 -22.71 -5.07
N SER A 249 -3.99 -22.79 -6.41
CA SER A 249 -5.14 -23.18 -7.22
C SER A 249 -5.59 -24.63 -6.96
N PHE A 250 -4.95 -25.31 -6.01
CA PHE A 250 -5.18 -26.65 -5.55
C PHE A 250 -5.20 -26.67 -4.02
N ASN A 251 -6.05 -27.52 -3.46
CA ASN A 251 -6.17 -27.70 -2.01
C ASN A 251 -4.86 -28.27 -1.44
N PRO A 252 -4.22 -27.63 -0.43
CA PRO A 252 -2.99 -28.11 0.20
C PRO A 252 -3.06 -29.54 0.74
N ALA A 253 -4.28 -30.02 1.07
CA ALA A 253 -4.50 -31.40 1.49
C ALA A 253 -4.02 -32.44 0.46
N MET A 254 -3.95 -32.09 -0.83
CA MET A 254 -3.45 -32.99 -1.88
C MET A 254 -1.96 -33.35 -1.73
N LEU A 255 -1.17 -32.53 -1.01
CA LEU A 255 0.25 -32.77 -0.80
C LEU A 255 0.55 -33.64 0.43
N LYS A 256 -0.46 -33.93 1.26
CA LYS A 256 -0.29 -34.79 2.42
C LYS A 256 -0.07 -36.25 1.98
N LYS A 257 0.74 -36.97 2.74
CA LYS A 257 1.00 -38.40 2.50
C LYS A 257 -0.15 -39.23 3.00
N VAL A 258 -0.47 -40.29 2.27
CA VAL A 258 -1.53 -41.26 2.63
C VAL A 258 -1.23 -41.95 3.96
N GLY A 259 0.05 -42.12 4.33
CA GLY A 259 0.45 -42.73 5.60
C GLY A 259 0.13 -41.89 6.85
N GLU A 260 -0.23 -40.61 6.69
CA GLU A 260 -0.65 -39.73 7.79
C GLU A 260 -2.17 -39.81 8.05
N LEU A 261 -2.90 -40.58 7.24
CA LEU A 261 -4.33 -40.78 7.39
C LEU A 261 -4.61 -41.95 8.34
N GLU A 262 -5.62 -41.78 9.20
CA GLU A 262 -6.13 -42.84 10.10
C GLU A 262 -6.94 -43.88 9.30
N LEU A 263 -6.22 -44.75 8.58
CA LEU A 263 -6.80 -45.81 7.75
C LEU A 263 -6.69 -47.17 8.45
N SER A 264 -7.57 -48.10 8.06
CA SER A 264 -7.40 -49.51 8.41
C SER A 264 -6.07 -50.05 7.85
N VAL A 265 -5.42 -50.95 8.61
CA VAL A 265 -4.17 -51.64 8.20
C VAL A 265 -4.30 -52.26 6.80
N ARG A 266 -5.48 -52.77 6.45
CA ARG A 266 -5.75 -53.32 5.11
C ARG A 266 -5.72 -52.24 4.03
N SER A 267 -6.41 -51.12 4.27
CA SER A 267 -6.50 -49.99 3.34
C SER A 267 -5.12 -49.37 3.12
N GLN A 268 -4.31 -49.22 4.16
CA GLN A 268 -2.96 -48.68 4.08
C GLN A 268 -2.02 -49.58 3.26
N ASN A 269 -2.02 -50.90 3.52
CA ASN A 269 -1.20 -51.86 2.77
C ASN A 269 -1.62 -51.94 1.29
N CYS A 270 -2.91 -51.82 0.99
CA CYS A 270 -3.39 -51.80 -0.40
C CYS A 270 -2.93 -50.55 -1.15
N LEU A 271 -2.98 -49.37 -0.51
CA LEU A 271 -2.54 -48.11 -1.12
C LEU A 271 -1.02 -48.07 -1.35
N GLN A 272 -0.23 -48.61 -0.41
CA GLN A 272 1.21 -48.76 -0.57
C GLN A 272 1.56 -49.71 -1.73
N ASN A 273 0.90 -50.87 -1.81
CA ASN A 273 1.11 -51.83 -2.91
C ASN A 273 0.70 -51.26 -4.28
N ALA A 274 -0.26 -50.32 -4.31
CA ALA A 274 -0.68 -49.62 -5.52
C ALA A 274 0.21 -48.40 -5.87
N ASN A 275 1.32 -48.17 -5.14
CA ASN A 275 2.19 -47.00 -5.27
C ASN A 275 1.46 -45.65 -5.15
N ILE A 276 0.45 -45.57 -4.30
CA ILE A 276 -0.30 -44.34 -4.04
C ILE A 276 0.25 -43.69 -2.77
N ILE A 277 1.07 -42.66 -2.95
CA ILE A 277 1.85 -42.05 -1.85
C ILE A 277 1.17 -40.79 -1.31
N TYR A 278 0.59 -39.97 -2.19
CA TYR A 278 -0.05 -38.70 -1.83
C TYR A 278 -1.56 -38.73 -2.01
N ILE A 279 -2.27 -37.86 -1.27
CA ILE A 279 -3.73 -37.68 -1.44
C ILE A 279 -4.06 -37.19 -2.85
N GLY A 280 -3.18 -36.39 -3.47
CA GLY A 280 -3.32 -35.96 -4.86
C GLY A 280 -3.44 -37.13 -5.85
N ASP A 281 -2.71 -38.23 -5.61
CA ASP A 281 -2.73 -39.41 -6.48
C ASP A 281 -4.06 -40.16 -6.39
N LEU A 282 -4.66 -40.21 -5.19
CA LEU A 282 -6.01 -40.76 -4.96
C LEU A 282 -7.08 -39.99 -5.74
N VAL A 283 -7.00 -38.66 -5.72
CA VAL A 283 -7.98 -37.78 -6.35
C VAL A 283 -7.98 -37.91 -7.88
N ILE A 284 -6.85 -38.28 -8.48
CA ILE A 284 -6.73 -38.51 -9.93
C ILE A 284 -7.37 -39.84 -10.33
N LYS A 285 -7.34 -40.85 -9.47
CA LYS A 285 -7.90 -42.18 -9.73
C LYS A 285 -9.42 -42.19 -9.65
N THR A 286 -10.03 -43.09 -10.42
CA THR A 286 -11.48 -43.33 -10.37
C THR A 286 -11.82 -44.44 -9.37
N GLU A 287 -13.04 -44.41 -8.81
CA GLU A 287 -13.51 -45.45 -7.88
C GLU A 287 -13.43 -46.86 -8.50
N ALA A 288 -13.73 -46.96 -9.80
CA ALA A 288 -13.66 -48.21 -10.56
C ALA A 288 -12.22 -48.73 -10.75
N GLU A 289 -11.22 -47.85 -10.82
CA GLU A 289 -9.81 -48.23 -10.86
C GLU A 289 -9.32 -48.72 -9.49
N MET A 290 -9.79 -48.10 -8.40
CA MET A 290 -9.43 -48.50 -7.05
C MET A 290 -9.95 -49.92 -6.73
N LEU A 291 -11.18 -50.26 -7.13
CA LEU A 291 -11.73 -51.60 -6.93
C LEU A 291 -11.03 -52.72 -7.73
N LYS A 292 -10.22 -52.38 -8.74
CA LYS A 292 -9.41 -53.35 -9.49
C LYS A 292 -8.09 -53.67 -8.80
N THR A 293 -7.70 -52.91 -7.78
CA THR A 293 -6.45 -53.17 -7.06
C THR A 293 -6.59 -54.42 -6.17
N PRO A 294 -5.56 -55.26 -6.10
CA PRO A 294 -5.63 -56.52 -5.36
C PRO A 294 -5.87 -56.26 -3.87
N ASN A 295 -6.77 -57.03 -3.25
CA ASN A 295 -7.14 -56.94 -1.84
C ASN A 295 -7.84 -55.63 -1.40
N PHE A 296 -8.22 -54.77 -2.35
CA PHE A 296 -8.95 -53.54 -2.09
C PHE A 296 -10.47 -53.75 -2.17
N GLY A 297 -11.14 -53.70 -1.00
CA GLY A 297 -12.56 -54.00 -0.87
C GLY A 297 -13.48 -52.78 -0.79
N ARG A 298 -14.80 -53.03 -0.84
CA ARG A 298 -15.83 -51.97 -0.71
C ARG A 298 -15.78 -51.23 0.64
N LYS A 299 -15.39 -51.91 1.72
CA LYS A 299 -15.22 -51.27 3.04
C LYS A 299 -14.08 -50.24 3.03
N SER A 300 -12.91 -50.61 2.49
CA SER A 300 -11.77 -49.71 2.31
C SER A 300 -12.09 -48.52 1.39
N LEU A 301 -12.91 -48.73 0.37
CA LEU A 301 -13.36 -47.66 -0.51
C LEU A 301 -14.23 -46.63 0.23
N ASN A 302 -15.16 -47.08 1.08
CA ASN A 302 -15.99 -46.19 1.87
C ASN A 302 -15.17 -45.41 2.91
N GLU A 303 -14.23 -46.07 3.59
CA GLU A 303 -13.29 -45.41 4.53
C GLU A 303 -12.54 -44.24 3.87
N ILE A 304 -11.96 -44.47 2.68
CA ILE A 304 -11.21 -43.44 1.96
C ILE A 304 -12.13 -42.34 1.43
N LYS A 305 -13.35 -42.68 1.03
CA LYS A 305 -14.35 -41.72 0.54
C LYS A 305 -14.76 -40.74 1.65
N ASP A 306 -15.01 -41.24 2.86
CA ASP A 306 -15.40 -40.40 4.00
C ASP A 306 -14.26 -39.45 4.39
N ILE A 307 -13.02 -39.92 4.37
CA ILE A 307 -11.82 -39.11 4.62
C ILE A 307 -11.63 -38.04 3.54
N LEU A 308 -11.75 -38.40 2.26
CA LEU A 308 -11.63 -37.44 1.15
C LEU A 308 -12.73 -36.38 1.22
N VAL A 309 -13.96 -36.74 1.60
CA VAL A 309 -15.06 -35.80 1.82
C VAL A 309 -14.72 -34.84 2.97
N GLY A 310 -14.12 -35.32 4.06
CA GLY A 310 -13.63 -34.48 5.16
C GLY A 310 -12.60 -33.43 4.73
N PHE A 311 -11.79 -33.71 3.70
CA PHE A 311 -10.86 -32.76 3.10
C PHE A 311 -11.45 -31.94 1.94
N GLY A 312 -12.75 -32.12 1.62
CA GLY A 312 -13.42 -31.44 0.50
C GLY A 312 -12.98 -31.95 -0.89
N LEU A 313 -12.51 -33.20 -0.98
CA LEU A 313 -11.96 -33.84 -2.18
C LEU A 313 -12.87 -34.99 -2.67
N LYS A 314 -12.75 -35.36 -3.96
CA LYS A 314 -13.48 -36.46 -4.59
C LYS A 314 -12.59 -37.19 -5.60
N PHE A 315 -12.87 -38.47 -5.84
CA PHE A 315 -12.21 -39.26 -6.89
C PHE A 315 -12.48 -38.72 -8.30
N GLY A 316 -11.55 -38.99 -9.24
CA GLY A 316 -11.70 -38.71 -10.67
C GLY A 316 -11.54 -37.25 -11.10
N LYS A 317 -10.80 -36.42 -10.34
CA LYS A 317 -10.56 -35.02 -10.72
C LYS A 317 -9.45 -34.93 -11.78
N ASN A 318 -9.81 -34.46 -12.98
CA ASN A 318 -8.85 -34.19 -14.05
C ASN A 318 -8.00 -32.95 -13.77
N MET A 319 -6.73 -33.14 -13.40
CA MET A 319 -5.77 -32.07 -13.15
C MET A 319 -5.05 -31.67 -14.45
N ARG A 320 -5.59 -30.70 -15.21
CA ARG A 320 -4.87 -30.07 -16.34
C ARG A 320 -4.11 -28.84 -15.84
N HIS A 321 -2.79 -28.79 -16.02
CA HIS A 321 -2.02 -27.57 -15.80
C HIS A 321 -2.49 -26.51 -16.80
N LYS A 322 -3.10 -25.42 -16.34
CA LYS A 322 -3.72 -24.37 -17.18
C LYS A 322 -2.68 -23.48 -17.91
N ILE A 323 -1.43 -23.92 -18.04
CA ILE A 323 -0.35 -23.12 -18.62
C ILE A 323 -0.29 -23.40 -20.14
N LYS A 324 -0.58 -22.38 -20.95
CA LYS A 324 -0.49 -22.44 -22.41
C LYS A 324 0.29 -21.25 -22.97
N GLY A 325 1.39 -21.52 -23.67
CA GLY A 325 2.24 -20.50 -24.31
C GLY A 325 3.04 -19.64 -23.30
N ARG A 326 3.78 -18.65 -23.82
CA ARG A 326 4.58 -17.73 -22.99
C ARG A 326 3.71 -16.62 -22.37
N LYS A 327 3.91 -16.32 -21.08
CA LYS A 327 3.16 -15.26 -20.37
C LYS A 327 3.59 -13.84 -20.78
N LEU A 328 4.81 -13.65 -21.30
CA LEU A 328 5.35 -12.35 -21.76
C LEU A 328 5.28 -11.24 -20.70
N ASN A 329 5.39 -11.59 -19.42
CA ASN A 329 5.24 -10.71 -18.25
C ASN A 329 3.98 -9.84 -18.32
N ARG A 330 2.86 -10.43 -18.76
CA ARG A 330 1.57 -9.75 -18.91
C ARG A 330 0.42 -10.62 -18.40
N THR A 331 -0.58 -9.97 -17.82
CA THR A 331 -1.88 -10.57 -17.50
C THR A 331 -2.58 -11.08 -18.76
N SER A 332 -3.59 -11.92 -18.61
CA SER A 332 -4.30 -12.51 -19.76
C SER A 332 -4.96 -11.44 -20.65
N SER A 333 -5.63 -10.46 -20.03
CA SER A 333 -6.28 -9.34 -20.72
C SER A 333 -5.27 -8.49 -21.50
N HIS A 334 -4.15 -8.11 -20.87
CA HIS A 334 -3.09 -7.32 -21.52
C HIS A 334 -2.44 -8.06 -22.68
N ARG A 335 -2.25 -9.38 -22.55
CA ARG A 335 -1.70 -10.21 -23.61
C ARG A 335 -2.65 -10.32 -24.80
N GLU A 336 -3.96 -10.47 -24.56
CA GLU A 336 -4.97 -10.48 -25.62
C GLU A 336 -5.03 -9.15 -26.38
N ALA A 337 -5.01 -8.01 -25.66
CA ALA A 337 -4.96 -6.68 -26.26
C ALA A 337 -3.68 -6.47 -27.07
N MET A 338 -2.52 -6.90 -26.54
CA MET A 338 -1.24 -6.81 -27.24
C MET A 338 -1.26 -7.59 -28.56
N PHE A 339 -1.80 -8.82 -28.57
CA PHE A 339 -1.90 -9.61 -29.79
C PHE A 339 -2.89 -9.03 -30.79
N ALA A 340 -4.02 -8.49 -30.34
CA ALA A 340 -4.97 -7.79 -31.20
C ALA A 340 -4.29 -6.60 -31.90
N ASN A 341 -3.60 -5.74 -31.15
CA ASN A 341 -2.90 -4.57 -31.68
C ASN A 341 -1.76 -4.94 -32.64
N MET A 342 -0.95 -5.96 -32.28
CA MET A 342 0.10 -6.45 -33.17
C MET A 342 -0.46 -7.11 -34.44
N ALA A 343 -1.60 -7.79 -34.35
CA ALA A 343 -2.29 -8.33 -35.52
C ALA A 343 -2.82 -7.22 -36.43
N ILE A 344 -3.39 -6.13 -35.87
CA ILE A 344 -3.77 -4.94 -36.66
C ILE A 344 -2.55 -4.39 -37.38
N ALA A 345 -1.47 -4.13 -36.65
CA ALA A 345 -0.27 -3.54 -37.23
C ALA A 345 0.34 -4.42 -38.33
N LEU A 346 0.34 -5.75 -38.14
CA LEU A 346 0.82 -6.71 -39.13
C LEU A 346 -0.09 -6.78 -40.36
N VAL A 347 -1.42 -6.75 -40.21
CA VAL A 347 -2.36 -6.75 -41.34
C VAL A 347 -2.26 -5.45 -42.13
N MET A 348 -2.15 -4.32 -41.45
CA MET A 348 -2.08 -3.02 -42.11
C MET A 348 -0.76 -2.82 -42.84
N ASN A 349 0.37 -3.09 -42.17
CA ASN A 349 1.69 -2.79 -42.72
C ASN A 349 2.34 -3.97 -43.46
N GLU A 350 1.72 -5.15 -43.43
CA GLU A 350 2.20 -6.45 -43.95
C GLU A 350 3.56 -6.95 -43.41
N GLN A 351 4.28 -6.11 -42.67
CA GLN A 351 5.53 -6.40 -41.95
C GLN A 351 5.60 -5.56 -40.67
N ILE A 352 6.03 -6.17 -39.56
CA ILE A 352 6.34 -5.46 -38.31
C ILE A 352 7.67 -5.95 -37.71
N LYS A 353 8.39 -5.05 -37.02
CA LYS A 353 9.58 -5.36 -36.23
C LYS A 353 9.20 -5.51 -34.76
N THR A 354 9.53 -6.64 -34.14
CA THR A 354 9.20 -6.92 -32.72
C THR A 354 10.20 -7.87 -32.09
N THR A 355 10.12 -8.15 -30.78
CA THR A 355 11.03 -9.12 -30.15
C THR A 355 10.72 -10.54 -30.65
N LEU A 356 11.75 -11.37 -30.76
CA LEU A 356 11.64 -12.75 -31.25
C LEU A 356 10.59 -13.58 -30.48
N PRO A 357 10.49 -13.49 -29.13
CA PRO A 357 9.42 -14.16 -28.39
C PRO A 357 8.01 -13.70 -28.79
N LYS A 358 7.81 -12.38 -28.97
CA LYS A 358 6.52 -11.81 -29.38
C LYS A 358 6.14 -12.23 -30.80
N ALA A 359 7.10 -12.24 -31.72
CA ALA A 359 6.88 -12.72 -33.09
C ALA A 359 6.44 -14.19 -33.12
N LYS A 360 7.11 -15.05 -32.34
CA LYS A 360 6.78 -16.49 -32.25
C LYS A 360 5.37 -16.74 -31.71
N GLU A 361 4.93 -15.98 -30.71
CA GLU A 361 3.57 -16.10 -30.15
C GLU A 361 2.50 -15.43 -31.01
N LEU A 362 2.83 -14.36 -31.75
CA LEU A 362 1.89 -13.72 -32.67
C LEU A 362 1.54 -14.63 -33.85
N ARG A 363 2.49 -15.40 -34.38
CA ARG A 363 2.29 -16.29 -35.54
C ARG A 363 1.06 -17.20 -35.42
N PRO A 364 0.89 -18.04 -34.38
CA PRO A 364 -0.30 -18.89 -34.24
C PRO A 364 -1.59 -18.09 -34.02
N TYR A 365 -1.51 -16.86 -33.52
CA TYR A 365 -2.65 -15.97 -33.37
C TYR A 365 -3.11 -15.43 -34.74
N ILE A 366 -2.21 -14.87 -35.54
CA ILE A 366 -2.54 -14.29 -36.85
C ILE A 366 -2.87 -15.37 -37.88
N GLU A 367 -2.20 -16.51 -37.89
CA GLU A 367 -2.49 -17.59 -38.86
C GLU A 367 -3.91 -18.12 -38.69
N LYS A 368 -4.42 -18.22 -37.46
CA LYS A 368 -5.83 -18.59 -37.21
C LYS A 368 -6.81 -17.54 -37.74
N LEU A 369 -6.44 -16.27 -37.70
CA LEU A 369 -7.28 -15.18 -38.23
C LEU A 369 -7.33 -15.23 -39.76
N VAL A 370 -6.20 -15.48 -40.42
CA VAL A 370 -6.13 -15.66 -41.88
C VAL A 370 -6.93 -16.88 -42.32
N THR A 371 -6.78 -18.03 -41.64
CA THR A 371 -7.56 -19.24 -41.94
C THR A 371 -9.07 -19.00 -41.78
N LYS A 372 -9.50 -18.19 -40.80
CA LYS A 372 -10.91 -17.79 -40.69
C LYS A 372 -11.33 -16.84 -41.79
N ALA A 373 -10.45 -15.93 -42.22
CA ALA A 373 -10.73 -14.94 -43.26
C ALA A 373 -10.98 -15.60 -44.63
N LYS A 374 -10.31 -16.72 -44.93
CA LYS A 374 -10.52 -17.52 -46.15
C LYS A 374 -11.97 -18.01 -46.33
N LYS A 375 -12.70 -18.27 -45.24
CA LYS A 375 -14.07 -18.82 -45.30
C LYS A 375 -15.15 -17.82 -45.74
N SER A 376 -14.78 -16.60 -46.14
CA SER A 376 -15.59 -15.55 -46.82
C SER A 376 -17.07 -15.41 -46.42
N GLY A 377 -17.41 -15.50 -45.12
CA GLY A 377 -18.78 -15.40 -44.61
C GLY A 377 -18.96 -14.35 -43.50
N LEU A 378 -20.21 -13.90 -43.29
CA LEU A 378 -20.57 -12.93 -42.24
C LEU A 378 -20.18 -13.41 -40.83
N ALA A 379 -20.37 -14.71 -40.54
CA ALA A 379 -19.97 -15.32 -39.27
C ALA A 379 -18.45 -15.24 -39.04
N SER A 380 -17.66 -15.48 -40.09
CA SER A 380 -16.20 -15.35 -40.04
C SER A 380 -15.77 -13.90 -39.81
N ARG A 381 -16.40 -12.94 -40.51
CA ARG A 381 -16.15 -11.50 -40.32
C ARG A 381 -16.45 -11.05 -38.88
N ARG A 382 -17.60 -11.45 -38.31
CA ARG A 382 -17.95 -11.16 -36.90
C ARG A 382 -16.97 -11.78 -35.91
N GLY A 383 -16.56 -13.03 -36.15
CA GLY A 383 -15.61 -13.73 -35.28
C GLY A 383 -14.19 -13.16 -35.28
N ILE A 384 -13.75 -12.57 -36.40
CA ILE A 384 -12.47 -11.83 -36.47
C ILE A 384 -12.63 -10.45 -35.81
N LEU A 385 -13.73 -9.74 -36.08
CA LEU A 385 -14.01 -8.43 -35.50
C LEU A 385 -14.08 -8.48 -33.97
N SER A 386 -14.65 -9.53 -33.38
CA SER A 386 -14.67 -9.75 -31.92
C SER A 386 -13.27 -9.80 -31.31
N LYS A 387 -12.26 -10.30 -32.04
CA LYS A 387 -10.89 -10.47 -31.54
C LYS A 387 -10.01 -9.24 -31.74
N ILE A 388 -10.10 -8.62 -32.92
CA ILE A 388 -9.19 -7.54 -33.33
C ILE A 388 -9.81 -6.16 -33.06
N LYS A 389 -11.15 -6.08 -32.97
CA LYS A 389 -11.92 -4.84 -32.71
C LYS A 389 -11.64 -3.69 -33.68
N ASN A 390 -11.12 -3.96 -34.88
CA ASN A 390 -10.84 -2.95 -35.90
C ASN A 390 -11.47 -3.34 -37.25
N LYS A 391 -12.44 -2.54 -37.71
CA LYS A 391 -13.19 -2.82 -38.95
C LYS A 391 -12.32 -2.76 -40.21
N VAL A 392 -11.40 -1.79 -40.29
CA VAL A 392 -10.55 -1.57 -41.48
C VAL A 392 -9.57 -2.71 -41.66
N ALA A 393 -8.93 -3.15 -40.57
CA ALA A 393 -8.02 -4.29 -40.60
C ALA A 393 -8.76 -5.60 -40.97
N VAL A 394 -9.98 -5.80 -40.47
CA VAL A 394 -10.81 -6.96 -40.83
C VAL A 394 -11.15 -6.94 -42.33
N GLN A 395 -11.47 -5.77 -42.89
CA GLN A 395 -11.75 -5.64 -44.32
C GLN A 395 -10.53 -6.04 -45.15
N LYS A 396 -9.34 -5.47 -44.86
CA LYS A 396 -8.08 -5.83 -45.53
C LYS A 396 -7.76 -7.31 -45.37
N LEU A 397 -7.96 -7.88 -44.18
CA LEU A 397 -7.69 -9.28 -43.90
C LEU A 397 -8.58 -10.23 -44.71
N VAL A 398 -9.86 -9.90 -44.91
CA VAL A 398 -10.79 -10.78 -45.64
C VAL A 398 -10.69 -10.57 -47.15
N ASP A 399 -10.73 -9.33 -47.60
CA ASP A 399 -10.88 -9.03 -49.02
C ASP A 399 -9.56 -9.14 -49.79
N ILE A 400 -8.43 -8.86 -49.12
CA ILE A 400 -7.10 -8.89 -49.74
C ILE A 400 -6.36 -10.15 -49.30
N LEU A 401 -6.05 -10.29 -48.01
CA LEU A 401 -5.19 -11.40 -47.53
C LEU A 401 -5.91 -12.76 -47.58
N GLY A 402 -7.21 -12.81 -47.31
CA GLY A 402 -8.01 -14.03 -47.39
C GLY A 402 -8.06 -14.60 -48.82
N LYS A 403 -8.23 -13.74 -49.82
CA LYS A 403 -8.16 -14.12 -51.24
C LYS A 403 -6.75 -14.53 -51.65
N ARG A 404 -5.73 -13.74 -51.25
CA ARG A 404 -4.31 -14.00 -51.57
C ARG A 404 -3.87 -15.41 -51.14
N TYR A 405 -4.32 -15.89 -49.98
CA TYR A 405 -3.91 -17.19 -49.45
C TYR A 405 -4.96 -18.31 -49.60
N ASN A 406 -5.91 -18.17 -50.53
CA ASN A 406 -7.00 -19.13 -50.64
C ASN A 406 -6.51 -20.57 -50.93
N GLU A 407 -5.48 -20.70 -51.75
CA GLU A 407 -4.90 -22.00 -52.14
C GLU A 407 -3.85 -22.52 -51.15
N ARG A 408 -3.33 -21.67 -50.25
CA ARG A 408 -2.28 -22.05 -49.29
C ARG A 408 -2.88 -22.72 -48.04
N PRO A 409 -2.44 -23.91 -47.62
CA PRO A 409 -3.00 -24.61 -46.45
C PRO A 409 -2.56 -24.02 -45.09
N GLY A 410 -1.42 -23.32 -45.03
CA GLY A 410 -0.89 -22.72 -43.81
C GLY A 410 0.45 -22.00 -44.04
N GLY A 411 1.05 -21.45 -42.98
CA GLY A 411 2.33 -20.74 -43.08
C GLY A 411 2.22 -19.43 -43.86
N TYR A 412 1.23 -18.60 -43.52
CA TYR A 412 0.99 -17.32 -44.18
C TYR A 412 2.00 -16.23 -43.77
N THR A 413 2.70 -16.45 -42.65
CA THR A 413 3.68 -15.49 -42.12
C THR A 413 5.04 -16.14 -41.97
N ARG A 414 6.10 -15.35 -42.14
CA ARG A 414 7.48 -15.74 -41.90
C ARG A 414 8.13 -14.83 -40.86
N ILE A 415 9.06 -15.38 -40.08
CA ILE A 415 9.80 -14.67 -39.04
C ILE A 415 11.28 -14.64 -39.43
N ILE A 416 11.85 -13.44 -39.59
CA ILE A 416 13.24 -13.20 -39.95
C ILE A 416 13.94 -12.58 -38.74
N LYS A 417 15.03 -13.21 -38.26
CA LYS A 417 15.81 -12.66 -37.13
C LYS A 417 16.50 -11.36 -37.56
N ALA A 418 16.47 -10.36 -36.69
CA ALA A 418 16.90 -8.98 -36.97
C ALA A 418 17.92 -8.48 -35.93
N GLY A 419 18.80 -9.36 -35.46
CA GLY A 419 19.81 -9.07 -34.44
C GLY A 419 19.21 -8.80 -33.05
N PHE A 420 19.86 -7.93 -32.28
CA PHE A 420 19.47 -7.56 -30.92
C PHE A 420 19.04 -6.10 -30.86
N ARG A 421 18.11 -5.80 -29.94
CA ARG A 421 17.64 -4.44 -29.68
C ARG A 421 18.71 -3.67 -28.90
N TYR A 422 18.92 -2.42 -29.29
CA TYR A 422 19.80 -1.51 -28.56
C TYR A 422 19.22 -1.19 -27.17
N GLY A 423 20.06 -1.20 -26.14
CA GLY A 423 19.67 -1.01 -24.74
C GLY A 423 19.60 -2.33 -23.97
N ASP A 424 18.59 -3.16 -24.22
CA ASP A 424 18.32 -4.36 -23.41
C ASP A 424 18.81 -5.68 -24.03
N MET A 425 19.54 -5.62 -25.15
CA MET A 425 20.01 -6.77 -25.91
C MET A 425 18.94 -7.82 -26.21
N ALA A 426 17.65 -7.46 -26.23
CA ALA A 426 16.60 -8.42 -26.50
C ALA A 426 16.64 -8.87 -27.97
N PRO A 427 16.54 -10.18 -28.30
CA PRO A 427 16.56 -10.65 -29.67
C PRO A 427 15.32 -10.13 -30.43
N VAL A 428 15.54 -9.54 -31.60
CA VAL A 428 14.51 -8.93 -32.45
C VAL A 428 14.28 -9.77 -33.69
N ALA A 429 13.06 -9.72 -34.23
CA ALA A 429 12.69 -10.32 -35.49
C ALA A 429 11.68 -9.44 -36.26
N TYR A 430 11.75 -9.51 -37.58
CA TYR A 430 10.66 -9.08 -38.46
C TYR A 430 9.68 -10.24 -38.61
N ILE A 431 8.39 -9.99 -38.39
CA ILE A 431 7.32 -10.90 -38.82
C ILE A 431 6.59 -10.24 -39.98
N GLU A 432 6.41 -10.99 -41.06
CA GLU A 432 5.79 -10.49 -42.29
C GLU A 432 4.94 -11.55 -42.98
N PHE A 433 3.99 -11.09 -43.76
CA PHE A 433 3.19 -11.93 -44.66
C PHE A 433 4.05 -12.43 -45.83
N VAL A 434 3.80 -13.67 -46.27
CA VAL A 434 4.46 -14.24 -47.46
C VAL A 434 3.87 -13.55 -48.70
N ASP A 435 4.69 -13.16 -49.67
CA ASP A 435 4.25 -12.36 -50.82
C ASP A 435 3.61 -11.03 -50.39
N ARG A 436 4.29 -10.33 -49.47
CA ARG A 436 3.83 -9.02 -48.99
C ARG A 436 3.90 -7.96 -50.07
N ASP A 437 2.95 -7.05 -50.01
CA ASP A 437 2.99 -5.79 -50.74
C ASP A 437 4.01 -4.84 -50.10
N LEU A 438 4.99 -4.38 -50.90
CA LEU A 438 6.05 -3.50 -50.45
C LEU A 438 5.53 -2.07 -50.18
N SER A 439 4.45 -1.65 -50.84
CA SER A 439 3.85 -0.32 -50.71
C SER A 439 3.01 -0.17 -49.43
N SER A 440 2.53 -1.28 -48.86
CA SER A 440 1.78 -1.32 -47.60
C SER A 440 2.60 -0.93 -46.37
N LYS A 441 3.94 -0.81 -46.48
CA LYS A 441 4.82 -0.49 -45.35
C LYS A 441 4.68 0.99 -44.95
N GLY A 442 4.12 1.25 -43.76
CA GLY A 442 4.02 2.62 -43.20
C GLY A 442 2.64 3.27 -43.31
N CYS A 443 1.62 2.56 -43.82
CA CYS A 443 0.25 3.08 -43.92
C CYS A 443 -0.37 3.52 -42.58
N MET A 444 0.06 2.94 -41.45
CA MET A 444 -0.38 3.38 -40.12
C MET A 444 0.31 4.66 -39.63
N THR A 445 1.44 5.05 -40.24
CA THR A 445 2.26 6.20 -39.81
C THR A 445 1.93 7.46 -40.61
N GLN A 446 1.47 7.33 -41.86
CA GLN A 446 1.13 8.46 -42.73
C GLN A 446 -0.26 9.09 -42.43
N LYS A 447 -1.24 8.32 -41.97
CA LYS A 447 -2.59 8.86 -41.69
C LYS A 447 -2.71 9.79 -40.47
N SER A 448 -1.66 9.91 -39.65
CA SER A 448 -1.64 10.84 -38.51
C SER A 448 -1.21 12.26 -38.88
N THR A 449 -0.63 12.49 -40.07
CA THR A 449 -0.21 13.84 -40.51
C THR A 449 -1.28 14.59 -41.29
N ASP A 450 -2.23 13.90 -41.92
CA ASP A 450 -3.17 14.53 -42.87
C ASP A 450 -4.48 15.04 -42.23
N VAL A 451 -4.60 15.01 -40.90
CA VAL A 451 -5.82 15.47 -40.19
C VAL A 451 -5.73 16.94 -39.74
N ASN A 452 -4.59 17.62 -39.92
CA ASN A 452 -4.35 18.95 -39.33
C ASN A 452 -4.12 20.11 -40.31
N VAL A 453 -4.51 20.00 -41.60
CA VAL A 453 -4.28 21.09 -42.58
C VAL A 453 -5.56 21.63 -43.25
N GLU A 454 -6.73 21.01 -43.13
CA GLU A 454 -7.97 21.50 -43.81
C GLU A 454 -9.00 22.19 -42.91
N SER A 455 -8.58 22.85 -41.83
CA SER A 455 -9.47 23.67 -40.99
C SER A 455 -8.95 25.10 -40.75
N LYS A 456 -8.39 25.71 -41.81
CA LYS A 456 -8.28 27.16 -41.95
C LYS A 456 -8.49 27.56 -43.42
N ASN A 457 -9.75 27.84 -43.75
CA ASN A 457 -10.21 28.99 -44.52
C ASN A 457 -11.73 29.02 -44.53
#